data_AF-A0A947NP95-F1
#
_entry.id   AF-A0A947NP95-F1
#
_cell.length_a   1.000
_cell.length_b   1.000
_cell.length_c   1.000
_cell.angle_alpha   90.00
_cell.angle_beta   90.00
_cell.angle_gamma   90.00
#
_symmetry.space_group_name_H-M   'P 1'
#
loop_
_entity.id
_entity.type
_entity.pdbx_description
1 polymer ?
#
loop_
_entity_poly.entity_id
_entity_poly.type
_entity_poly.pdbx_seq_one_letter_code
_entity_poly.pdbx_strand_id
1 'polypeptide(L)'
;MKSNPYFGMIIALTIGAFNGVLLKLLELEPEVITFFRLAVPAFVLFFFIKFYKKKKILRGNFKLMLVASAFNASRMFLYFLAFSYTSVANGIIMLYTWPIFSSIFGVIFIKEKAKLKEWLLISLAFFGVIV
;
A
#
# COMPACT_ATOMS: atom_id res chain seq x y z
N MET A 1 26.69 -0.90 0.94
CA MET A 1 26.41 0.27 0.08
C MET A 1 25.10 0.88 0.55
N LYS A 2 25.12 2.05 1.21
CA LYS A 2 23.88 2.77 1.57
C LYS A 2 23.31 3.34 0.27
N SER A 3 22.35 2.63 -0.33
CA SER A 3 21.61 3.15 -1.48
C SER A 3 20.97 4.48 -1.09
N ASN A 4 21.17 5.53 -1.89
CA ASN A 4 20.54 6.82 -1.68
C ASN A 4 19.00 6.60 -1.64
N PRO A 5 18.33 6.86 -0.50
CA PRO A 5 16.91 6.54 -0.31
C PRO A 5 16.02 7.24 -1.36
N TYR A 6 16.41 8.41 -1.84
CA TYR A 6 15.69 9.14 -2.89
C TYR A 6 15.63 8.37 -4.22
N PHE A 7 16.70 7.65 -4.58
CA PHE A 7 16.73 6.88 -5.82
C PHE A 7 15.75 5.70 -5.78
N GLY A 8 15.67 5.02 -4.63
CA GLY A 8 14.69 3.95 -4.40
C GLY A 8 13.25 4.45 -4.47
N MET A 9 12.98 5.64 -3.92
CA MET A 9 11.65 6.27 -4.01
C MET A 9 11.26 6.59 -5.44
N ILE A 10 12.16 7.17 -6.24
CA ILE A 10 11.88 7.50 -7.65
C ILE A 10 11.49 6.24 -8.42
N ILE A 11 12.28 5.16 -8.30
CA ILE A 11 11.97 3.89 -8.97
C ILE A 11 10.61 3.34 -8.53
N ALA A 12 10.34 3.34 -7.23
CA ALA A 12 9.08 2.84 -6.69
C ALA A 12 7.87 3.65 -7.19
N LEU A 13 8.00 4.97 -7.24
CA LEU A 13 6.94 5.87 -7.73
C LEU A 13 6.69 5.68 -9.22
N THR A 14 7.75 5.55 -10.03
CA THR A 14 7.60 5.28 -11.47
C THR A 14 6.89 3.96 -11.70
N ILE A 15 7.33 2.87 -11.05
CA ILE A 15 6.65 1.56 -11.16
C ILE A 15 5.19 1.65 -10.69
N GLY A 16 4.94 2.38 -9.60
CA GLY A 16 3.60 2.63 -9.07
C GLY A 16 2.69 3.39 -10.03
N ALA A 17 3.21 4.37 -10.76
CA ALA A 17 2.42 5.15 -11.73
C ALA A 17 1.98 4.30 -12.93
N PHE A 18 2.86 3.43 -13.46
CA PHE A 18 2.50 2.51 -14.54
C PHE A 18 1.45 1.47 -14.14
N ASN A 19 1.40 1.14 -12.85
CA ASN A 19 0.54 0.12 -12.30
C ASN A 19 -0.96 0.36 -12.61
N GLY A 20 -1.45 1.59 -12.45
CA GLY A 20 -2.86 1.93 -12.67
C GLY A 20 -3.29 1.80 -14.13
N VAL A 21 -2.40 2.13 -15.07
CA VAL A 21 -2.65 2.01 -16.51
C VAL A 21 -2.67 0.54 -16.93
N LEU A 22 -1.69 -0.24 -16.50
CA LEU A 22 -1.58 -1.68 -16.81
C LEU A 22 -2.79 -2.48 -16.32
N LEU A 23 -3.31 -2.14 -15.14
CA LEU A 23 -4.51 -2.76 -14.59
C LEU A 23 -5.75 -2.56 -15.47
N LYS A 24 -5.93 -1.35 -16.00
CA LYS A 24 -7.05 -1.04 -16.89
C LYS A 24 -6.96 -1.82 -18.21
N LEU A 25 -5.75 -2.11 -18.69
CA LEU A 25 -5.52 -2.85 -19.93
C LEU A 25 -5.70 -4.36 -19.80
N LEU A 26 -5.61 -4.92 -18.59
CA LEU A 26 -5.65 -6.38 -18.38
C LEU A 26 -7.08 -6.95 -18.44
N GLU A 27 -8.13 -6.13 -18.28
CA GLU A 27 -9.54 -6.54 -18.27
C GLU A 27 -9.83 -7.81 -17.41
N LEU A 28 -9.04 -8.04 -16.37
CA LEU A 28 -9.16 -9.18 -15.46
C LEU A 28 -10.11 -8.87 -14.31
N GLU A 29 -10.74 -9.91 -13.78
CA GLU A 29 -11.57 -9.81 -12.58
C GLU A 29 -10.73 -9.34 -11.35
N PRO A 30 -11.29 -8.46 -10.49
CA PRO A 30 -10.62 -7.94 -9.28
C PRO A 30 -10.01 -9.01 -8.38
N GLU A 31 -10.69 -10.15 -8.26
CA GLU A 31 -10.30 -11.33 -7.48
C GLU A 31 -8.96 -11.88 -7.99
N VAL A 32 -8.84 -12.07 -9.31
CA VAL A 32 -7.67 -12.62 -9.98
C VAL A 32 -6.48 -11.68 -9.81
N ILE A 33 -6.71 -10.39 -10.06
CA ILE A 33 -5.69 -9.34 -9.88
C ILE A 33 -5.19 -9.31 -8.43
N THR A 34 -6.11 -9.34 -7.48
CA THR A 34 -5.79 -9.30 -6.05
C THR A 34 -5.00 -10.54 -5.63
N PHE A 35 -5.40 -11.71 -6.10
CA PHE A 35 -4.71 -12.97 -5.82
C PHE A 35 -3.25 -12.92 -6.26
N PHE A 36 -2.97 -12.60 -7.53
CA PHE A 36 -1.60 -12.60 -8.03
C PHE A 36 -0.71 -11.54 -7.35
N ARG A 37 -1.28 -10.38 -7.00
CA ARG A 37 -0.56 -9.32 -6.28
C ARG A 37 -0.17 -9.69 -4.85
N LEU A 38 -0.89 -10.59 -4.18
CA LEU A 38 -0.49 -11.11 -2.87
C LEU A 38 0.36 -12.36 -3.00
N ALA A 39 -0.02 -13.28 -3.89
CA ALA A 39 0.59 -14.58 -4.03
C ALA A 39 2.04 -14.49 -4.54
N VAL A 40 2.30 -13.70 -5.59
CA VAL A 40 3.64 -13.62 -6.18
C VAL A 40 4.67 -13.05 -5.19
N PRO A 41 4.44 -11.89 -4.54
CA PRO A 41 5.38 -11.38 -3.54
C PRO A 41 5.52 -12.32 -2.34
N ALA A 42 4.42 -12.92 -1.85
CA ALA A 42 4.47 -13.86 -0.73
C ALA A 42 5.32 -15.10 -1.08
N PHE A 43 5.17 -15.63 -2.29
CA PHE A 43 5.94 -16.77 -2.77
C PHE A 43 7.42 -16.41 -2.92
N VAL A 44 7.74 -15.31 -3.61
CA VAL A 44 9.13 -14.85 -3.77
C VAL A 44 9.80 -14.61 -2.42
N LEU A 45 9.12 -13.94 -1.49
CA LEU A 45 9.64 -13.69 -0.15
C LEU A 45 9.80 -14.99 0.66
N PHE A 46 8.86 -15.92 0.55
CA PHE A 46 8.97 -17.23 1.19
C PHE A 46 10.23 -17.97 0.76
N PHE A 47 10.46 -18.08 -0.55
CA PHE A 47 11.66 -18.73 -1.09
C PHE A 47 12.94 -17.98 -0.70
N PHE A 48 12.94 -16.66 -0.81
CA PHE A 48 14.09 -15.85 -0.41
C PHE A 48 14.45 -16.02 1.07
N ILE A 49 13.47 -16.01 1.97
CA ILE A 49 13.71 -16.16 3.41
C ILE A 49 14.16 -17.60 3.74
N LYS A 50 13.50 -18.60 3.15
CA LYS A 50 13.74 -20.02 3.42
C LYS A 50 15.10 -20.48 2.89
N PHE A 51 15.42 -20.18 1.63
CA PHE A 51 16.59 -20.72 0.95
C PHE A 51 17.81 -19.81 1.03
N TYR A 52 17.63 -18.50 0.85
CA TYR A 52 18.75 -17.55 0.82
C TYR A 52 19.15 -17.08 2.22
N LYS A 53 18.18 -16.59 3.01
CA LYS A 53 18.45 -16.11 4.37
C LYS A 53 18.52 -17.24 5.40
N LYS A 54 17.99 -18.43 5.10
CA LYS A 54 17.88 -19.59 6.02
C LYS A 54 17.32 -19.20 7.39
N LYS A 55 16.31 -18.33 7.39
CA LYS A 55 15.67 -17.80 8.61
C LYS A 55 14.28 -18.40 8.77
N LYS A 56 13.85 -18.62 10.02
CA LYS A 56 12.44 -18.91 10.34
C LYS A 56 11.55 -17.82 9.72
N ILE A 57 10.52 -18.22 8.98
CA ILE A 57 9.60 -17.31 8.30
C ILE A 57 8.68 -16.63 9.32
N LEU A 58 8.15 -17.42 10.27
CA LEU A 58 7.33 -16.92 11.36
C LEU A 58 8.25 -16.55 12.53
N ARG A 59 8.34 -15.25 12.83
CA ARG A 59 9.16 -14.68 13.91
C ARG A 59 8.40 -13.58 14.62
N GLY A 60 8.73 -13.32 15.88
CA GLY A 60 8.08 -12.28 16.67
C GLY A 60 6.60 -12.61 16.93
N ASN A 61 5.75 -11.57 16.96
CA ASN A 61 4.31 -11.72 17.22
C ASN A 61 3.57 -12.16 15.94
N PHE A 62 3.66 -13.44 15.62
CA PHE A 62 3.00 -14.05 14.46
C PHE A 62 1.50 -13.75 14.39
N LYS A 63 0.79 -13.72 15.52
CA LYS A 63 -0.65 -13.40 15.55
C LYS A 63 -0.91 -12.00 15.01
N LEU A 64 -0.12 -11.02 15.43
CA LEU A 64 -0.24 -9.63 14.97
C LEU A 64 0.14 -9.50 13.48
N MET A 65 1.15 -10.25 13.02
CA MET A 65 1.50 -10.31 11.60
C MET A 65 0.38 -10.90 10.74
N LEU A 66 -0.31 -11.95 11.21
CA LEU A 66 -1.46 -12.51 10.50
C LEU A 66 -2.61 -11.52 10.42
N VAL A 67 -2.91 -10.83 11.53
CA VAL A 67 -3.95 -9.79 11.54
C VAL A 67 -3.60 -8.67 10.56
N ALA A 68 -2.38 -8.15 10.59
CA ALA A 68 -1.92 -7.14 9.64
C ALA A 68 -1.99 -7.64 8.17
N SER A 69 -1.64 -8.90 7.92
CA SER A 69 -1.72 -9.51 6.60
C SER A 69 -3.17 -9.65 6.12
N ALA A 70 -4.10 -10.03 7.00
CA ALA A 70 -5.52 -10.10 6.71
C ALA A 70 -6.09 -8.71 6.39
N PHE A 71 -5.77 -7.70 7.19
CA PHE A 71 -6.15 -6.30 6.89
C PHE A 71 -5.61 -5.85 5.54
N ASN A 72 -4.35 -6.15 5.22
CA ASN A 72 -3.77 -5.81 3.92
C ASN A 72 -4.46 -6.52 2.75
N ALA A 73 -4.78 -7.81 2.91
CA ALA A 73 -5.48 -8.59 1.89
C ALA A 73 -6.89 -8.03 1.65
N SER A 74 -7.66 -7.79 2.71
CA SER A 74 -8.99 -7.19 2.63
C SER A 74 -8.94 -5.79 2.01
N ARG A 75 -7.98 -4.95 2.42
CA ARG A 75 -7.78 -3.61 1.87
C ARG A 75 -7.49 -3.66 0.37
N MET A 76 -6.67 -4.61 -0.09
CA MET A 76 -6.36 -4.71 -1.51
C MET A 76 -7.54 -5.24 -2.32
N PHE A 77 -8.27 -6.23 -1.80
CA PHE A 77 -9.49 -6.73 -2.42
C PHE A 77 -10.54 -5.63 -2.58
N LEU A 78 -10.86 -4.90 -1.50
CA LEU A 78 -11.81 -3.79 -1.53
C LEU A 78 -11.39 -2.67 -2.50
N TYR A 79 -10.08 -2.43 -2.61
CA TYR A 79 -9.55 -1.44 -3.56
C TYR A 79 -9.80 -1.82 -5.01
N PHE A 80 -9.55 -3.07 -5.39
CA PHE A 80 -9.83 -3.54 -6.75
C PHE A 80 -11.32 -3.68 -7.02
N LEU A 81 -12.09 -4.10 -6.02
CA LEU A 81 -13.53 -4.16 -6.11
C LEU A 81 -14.13 -2.76 -6.36
N ALA A 82 -13.58 -1.71 -5.74
CA ALA A 82 -14.00 -0.33 -5.99
C ALA A 82 -13.80 0.10 -7.45
N PHE A 83 -12.84 -0.47 -8.19
CA PHE A 83 -12.68 -0.21 -9.62
C PHE A 83 -13.74 -0.89 -10.49
N SER A 84 -14.42 -1.92 -9.99
CA SER A 84 -15.59 -2.48 -10.68
C SER A 84 -16.84 -1.63 -10.49
N TYR A 85 -16.94 -0.93 -9.36
CA TYR A 85 -18.07 -0.04 -9.06
C TYR A 85 -17.85 1.42 -9.48
N THR A 86 -16.61 1.83 -9.72
CA THR A 86 -16.25 3.24 -10.01
C THR A 86 -15.18 3.33 -11.09
N SER A 87 -14.97 4.52 -11.65
CA SER A 87 -13.85 4.74 -12.57
C SER A 87 -12.51 4.62 -11.85
N VAL A 88 -11.47 4.15 -12.55
CA VAL A 88 -10.10 4.08 -12.01
C VAL A 88 -9.64 5.45 -11.47
N ALA A 89 -10.01 6.54 -12.14
CA ALA A 89 -9.70 7.90 -11.69
C ALA A 89 -10.33 8.22 -10.32
N ASN A 90 -11.63 7.97 -10.15
CA ASN A 90 -12.33 8.23 -8.89
C ASN A 90 -11.81 7.34 -7.76
N GLY A 91 -11.53 6.06 -8.04
CA GLY A 91 -10.94 5.15 -7.06
C GLY A 91 -9.53 5.55 -6.62
N ILE A 92 -8.73 6.12 -7.53
CA ILE A 92 -7.39 6.65 -7.20
C ILE A 92 -7.49 7.93 -6.35
N ILE A 93 -8.41 8.85 -6.67
CA ILE A 93 -8.65 10.05 -5.85
C ILE A 93 -9.05 9.66 -4.43
N MET A 94 -9.99 8.72 -4.28
CA MET A 94 -10.36 8.16 -2.97
C MET A 94 -9.15 7.52 -2.27
N LEU A 95 -8.31 6.80 -3.01
CA LEU A 95 -7.11 6.20 -2.43
C LEU A 95 -6.13 7.26 -1.90
N TYR A 96 -5.94 8.37 -2.60
CA TYR A 96 -5.02 9.43 -2.17
C TYR A 96 -5.46 10.17 -0.91
N THR A 97 -6.66 9.90 -0.40
CA THR A 97 -7.09 10.36 0.94
C THR A 97 -6.45 9.57 2.09
N TRP A 98 -5.79 8.43 1.80
CA TRP A 98 -5.15 7.58 2.81
C TRP A 98 -4.14 8.27 3.75
N PRO A 99 -3.37 9.34 3.36
CA PRO A 99 -2.41 9.96 4.26
C PRO A 99 -3.10 10.63 5.45
N ILE A 100 -4.33 11.15 5.28
CA ILE A 100 -5.10 11.73 6.38
C ILE A 100 -5.39 10.67 7.43
N PHE A 101 -5.93 9.53 6.99
CA PHE A 101 -6.22 8.41 7.89
C PHE A 101 -4.94 7.89 8.56
N SER A 102 -3.84 7.81 7.81
CA SER A 102 -2.54 7.42 8.36
C SER A 102 -2.07 8.39 9.45
N SER A 103 -2.18 9.71 9.24
CA SER A 103 -1.80 10.71 10.23
C SER A 103 -2.69 10.67 11.47
N ILE A 104 -4.01 10.54 11.29
CA ILE A 104 -4.97 10.39 12.40
C ILE A 104 -4.64 9.14 13.21
N PHE A 105 -4.43 7.99 12.55
CA PHE A 105 -4.08 6.75 13.22
C PHE A 105 -2.69 6.81 13.88
N GLY A 106 -1.74 7.56 13.33
CA GLY A 106 -0.45 7.84 13.96
C GLY A 106 -0.61 8.58 15.29
N VAL A 107 -1.47 9.60 15.33
CA VAL A 107 -1.76 10.33 16.58
C VAL A 107 -2.51 9.45 17.59
N ILE A 108 -3.47 8.62 17.15
CA ILE A 108 -4.29 7.80 18.05
C ILE A 108 -3.51 6.59 18.60
N PHE A 109 -2.91 5.78 17.71
CA PHE A 109 -2.31 4.51 18.08
C PHE A 109 -0.82 4.63 18.45
N ILE A 110 -0.07 5.47 17.74
CA ILE A 110 1.38 5.66 17.95
C ILE A 110 1.66 6.82 18.93
N LYS A 111 0.63 7.65 19.22
CA LYS A 111 0.73 8.84 20.10
C LYS A 111 1.75 9.87 19.59
N GLU A 112 1.87 9.98 18.27
CA GLU A 112 2.70 11.00 17.64
C GLU A 112 2.14 12.40 17.94
N LYS A 113 3.02 13.34 18.29
CA LYS A 113 2.66 14.73 18.53
C LYS A 113 2.72 15.51 17.22
N ALA A 114 1.65 15.45 16.44
CA ALA A 114 1.51 16.25 15.23
C ALA A 114 1.33 17.74 15.58
N LYS A 115 2.25 18.59 15.14
CA LYS A 115 2.20 20.06 15.29
C LYS A 115 1.16 20.64 14.31
N LEU A 116 0.64 21.83 14.62
CA LEU A 116 -0.32 22.52 13.76
C LEU A 116 0.18 22.69 12.31
N LYS A 117 1.48 22.94 12.12
CA LYS A 117 2.10 23.03 10.77
C LYS A 117 1.97 21.74 9.97
N GLU A 118 2.09 20.58 10.61
CA GLU A 118 1.99 19.27 9.95
C GLU A 118 0.53 19.02 9.53
N TRP A 119 -0.44 19.36 10.38
CA TRP A 119 -1.85 19.32 10.01
C TRP A 119 -2.19 20.24 8.84
N LEU A 120 -1.61 21.45 8.80
CA LEU A 120 -1.80 22.37 7.67
C LEU A 120 -1.23 21.80 6.37
N LEU A 121 -0.05 21.17 6.41
CA LEU A 121 0.55 20.51 5.23
C LEU A 121 -0.26 19.31 4.76
N ILE A 122 -0.80 18.50 5.68
CA ILE A 122 -1.69 17.39 5.36
C ILE A 122 -2.97 17.90 4.68
N SER A 123 -3.59 18.95 5.23
CA SER A 123 -4.76 19.59 4.63
C SER A 123 -4.45 20.14 3.25
N LEU A 124 -3.31 20.81 3.06
CA LEU A 124 -2.88 21.32 1.76
C LEU A 124 -2.68 20.19 0.74
N ALA A 125 -2.01 19.10 1.14
CA ALA A 125 -1.81 17.93 0.28
C ALA A 125 -3.15 17.29 -0.11
N PHE A 126 -4.13 17.26 0.78
CA PHE A 126 -5.47 16.76 0.49
C PHE A 126 -6.24 17.65 -0.49
N PHE A 127 -6.17 18.97 -0.35
CA PHE A 127 -6.76 19.87 -1.34
C PHE A 127 -6.15 19.66 -2.74
N GLY A 128 -4.84 19.41 -2.82
CA GLY A 128 -4.17 19.08 -4.08
C GLY A 128 -4.56 17.74 -4.69
N VAL A 129 -5.23 16.85 -3.95
CA VAL A 129 -5.77 15.58 -4.48
C VAL A 129 -7.17 15.75 -5.05
N ILE A 130 -7.92 16.74 -4.55
CA ILE A 130 -9.31 17.00 -4.95
C ILE A 130 -9.37 17.83 -6.24
N VAL A 131 -8.45 18.80 -6.40
CA VAL A 131 -8.35 19.70 -7.55
C VAL A 131 -7.65 19.01 -8.71
#